data_AF-A0A011QRZ1-F1
#
_entry.id   AF-A0A011QRZ1-F1
#
_cell.length_a   1.000
_cell.length_b   1.000
_cell.length_c   1.000
_cell.angle_alpha   90.00
_cell.angle_beta   90.00
_cell.angle_gamma   90.00
#
_symmetry.space_group_name_H-M   'P 1'
#
loop_
_entity.id
_entity.type
_entity.pdbx_description
1 polymer ?
#
loop_
_entity_poly.entity_id
_entity_poly.type
_entity_poly.pdbx_seq_one_letter_code
_entity_poly.pdbx_strand_id
1 'polypeptide(L)'
;MQRLAGAAARRVTATGASHGTPAVADDDISLARSYAVRSLRELLGEDAGSLVAEIEQLRTIDQLQQTLGRLRAALRAAPDQTRAQQFLDQIEMVLD
;
A
#
# COMPACT_ATOMS: atom_id res chain seq x y z
N MET A 1 31.05 -15.11 -41.91
CA MET A 1 30.48 -13.79 -42.29
C MET A 1 29.13 -13.62 -41.60
N GLN A 2 29.10 -13.06 -40.38
CA GLN A 2 27.86 -12.60 -39.74
C GLN A 2 28.11 -11.19 -39.23
N ARG A 3 27.47 -10.21 -39.89
CA ARG A 3 27.30 -8.85 -39.40
C ARG A 3 25.81 -8.53 -39.50
N LEU A 4 25.19 -8.23 -38.37
CA LEU A 4 24.04 -7.36 -38.31
C LEU A 4 24.25 -6.42 -37.13
N ALA A 5 24.83 -5.27 -37.46
CA ALA A 5 24.73 -4.06 -36.65
C ALA A 5 23.44 -3.34 -37.08
N GLY A 6 22.66 -2.89 -36.10
CA GLY A 6 21.44 -2.10 -36.33
C GLY A 6 20.98 -1.50 -35.01
N ALA A 7 21.66 -0.45 -34.59
CA ALA A 7 21.33 0.37 -33.44
C ALA A 7 20.12 1.27 -33.72
N ALA A 8 19.24 1.46 -32.73
CA ALA A 8 18.44 2.68 -32.60
C ALA A 8 17.91 2.87 -31.17
N ALA A 9 18.62 3.73 -30.44
CA ALA A 9 18.12 4.73 -29.48
C ALA A 9 16.91 4.42 -28.56
N ARG A 10 17.20 4.41 -27.25
CA ARG A 10 16.79 5.54 -26.40
C ARG A 10 17.71 5.63 -25.17
N ARG A 11 18.76 6.46 -25.24
CA ARG A 11 19.38 6.99 -24.03
C ARG A 11 18.41 8.00 -23.45
N VAL A 12 17.78 7.66 -22.33
CA VAL A 12 17.18 8.66 -21.45
C VAL A 12 18.29 9.11 -20.51
N THR A 13 18.88 10.25 -20.84
CA THR A 13 19.66 11.04 -19.92
C THR A 13 18.70 11.67 -18.92
N ALA A 14 18.67 11.15 -17.69
CA ALA A 14 18.13 11.87 -16.55
C ALA A 14 19.32 12.37 -15.71
N THR A 15 19.83 13.54 -16.07
CA THR A 15 20.61 14.37 -15.15
C THR A 15 19.63 15.40 -14.60
N GLY A 16 19.27 15.26 -13.32
CA GLY A 16 18.38 16.21 -12.65
C GLY A 16 17.98 15.77 -11.25
N ALA A 17 18.70 16.31 -10.26
CA ALA A 17 18.22 16.69 -8.93
C ALA A 17 17.44 15.68 -8.07
N SER A 18 18.11 15.22 -7.00
CA SER A 18 17.59 15.15 -5.63
C SER A 18 16.11 14.72 -5.42
N HIS A 19 15.81 13.44 -5.57
CA HIS A 19 14.78 12.78 -4.76
C HIS A 19 14.96 11.26 -4.85
N GLY A 20 15.29 10.63 -3.73
CA GLY A 20 15.28 9.17 -3.64
C GLY A 20 13.89 8.63 -3.94
N THR A 21 13.79 7.82 -5.00
CA THR A 21 12.84 6.71 -5.18
C THR A 21 11.35 6.95 -4.83
N PRO A 22 10.61 7.76 -5.62
CA PRO A 22 9.15 7.78 -5.56
C PRO A 22 8.51 6.47 -6.03
N ALA A 23 9.17 5.72 -6.92
CA ALA A 23 8.61 4.49 -7.50
C ALA A 23 8.59 3.30 -6.53
N VAL A 24 9.45 3.28 -5.51
CA VAL A 24 9.51 2.19 -4.53
C VAL A 24 8.42 2.39 -3.48
N ALA A 25 8.29 3.63 -2.97
CA ALA A 25 7.24 4.00 -2.02
C ALA A 25 5.82 3.80 -2.58
N ASP A 26 5.58 4.02 -3.88
CA ASP A 26 4.27 3.78 -4.50
C ASP A 26 3.90 2.27 -4.54
N ASP A 27 4.90 1.41 -4.71
CA ASP A 27 4.74 -0.06 -4.70
C ASP A 27 4.42 -0.55 -3.27
N ASP A 28 5.16 -0.05 -2.27
CA ASP A 28 4.95 -0.35 -0.85
C ASP A 28 3.54 0.08 -0.39
N ILE A 29 3.08 1.28 -0.80
CA ILE A 29 1.73 1.77 -0.50
C ILE A 29 0.65 0.91 -1.18
N SER A 30 0.90 0.45 -2.40
CA SER A 30 -0.04 -0.41 -3.14
C SER A 30 -0.13 -1.80 -2.53
N LEU A 31 0.98 -2.33 -2.04
CA LEU A 31 1.06 -3.58 -1.30
C LEU A 31 0.33 -3.46 0.05
N ALA A 32 0.62 -2.41 0.82
CA ALA A 32 -0.02 -2.16 2.11
C ALA A 32 -1.54 -2.01 1.97
N ARG A 33 -2.02 -1.31 0.93
CA ARG A 33 -3.46 -1.23 0.61
C ARG A 33 -4.07 -2.58 0.31
N SER A 34 -3.44 -3.37 -0.57
CA SER A 34 -3.96 -4.68 -0.98
C SER A 34 -4.07 -5.63 0.21
N TYR A 35 -3.06 -5.60 1.08
CA TYR A 35 -3.06 -6.34 2.34
C TYR A 35 -4.18 -5.84 3.27
N ALA A 36 -4.28 -4.53 3.49
CA ALA A 36 -5.31 -3.92 4.33
C ALA A 36 -6.73 -4.28 3.90
N VAL A 37 -7.01 -4.20 2.61
CA VAL A 37 -8.31 -4.54 2.02
C VAL A 37 -8.64 -6.02 2.25
N ARG A 38 -7.68 -6.90 2.00
CA ARG A 38 -7.88 -8.34 2.18
C ARG A 38 -8.17 -8.68 3.65
N SER A 39 -7.32 -8.22 4.56
CA SER A 39 -7.47 -8.49 5.99
C SER A 39 -8.76 -7.92 6.55
N LEU A 40 -9.20 -6.73 6.12
CA LEU A 40 -10.48 -6.17 6.54
C LEU A 40 -11.67 -7.01 6.11
N ARG A 41 -11.66 -7.53 4.88
CA ARG A 41 -12.71 -8.45 4.41
C ARG A 41 -12.71 -9.76 5.20
N GLU A 42 -11.55 -10.24 5.62
CA GLU A 42 -11.44 -11.44 6.47
C GLU A 42 -11.89 -11.21 7.92
N LEU A 43 -11.70 -9.99 8.46
CA LEU A 43 -12.00 -9.65 9.86
C LEU A 43 -13.43 -9.15 10.08
N LEU A 44 -13.91 -8.29 9.18
CA LEU A 44 -15.19 -7.58 9.29
C LEU A 44 -16.22 -8.05 8.26
N GLY A 45 -15.83 -8.86 7.27
CA GLY A 45 -16.75 -9.38 6.26
C GLY A 45 -17.47 -8.28 5.49
N GLU A 46 -18.79 -8.25 5.61
CA GLU A 46 -19.69 -7.35 4.88
C GLU A 46 -19.58 -5.90 5.37
N ASP A 47 -19.33 -5.71 6.68
CA ASP A 47 -19.13 -4.40 7.31
C ASP A 47 -17.84 -3.71 6.85
N ALA A 48 -16.92 -4.45 6.23
CA ALA A 48 -15.67 -3.91 5.71
C ALA A 48 -15.86 -2.97 4.51
N GLY A 49 -17.00 -3.05 3.80
CA GLY A 49 -17.16 -2.47 2.46
C GLY A 49 -16.80 -0.98 2.35
N SER A 50 -17.27 -0.17 3.31
CA SER A 50 -16.99 1.28 3.33
C SER A 50 -15.52 1.59 3.61
N LEU A 51 -14.91 0.88 4.56
CA LEU A 51 -13.50 1.07 4.93
C LEU A 51 -12.55 0.59 3.83
N VAL A 52 -12.91 -0.50 3.16
CA VAL A 52 -12.18 -1.03 2.00
C VAL A 52 -12.16 0.01 0.87
N ALA A 53 -13.32 0.57 0.54
CA ALA A 53 -13.43 1.57 -0.52
C ALA A 53 -12.64 2.85 -0.21
N GLU A 54 -12.52 3.24 1.07
CA GLU A 54 -11.66 4.35 1.49
C GLU A 54 -10.18 4.00 1.32
N ILE A 55 -9.76 2.80 1.74
CA ILE A 55 -8.36 2.36 1.66
C ILE A 55 -7.88 2.24 0.21
N GLU A 56 -8.69 1.73 -0.70
CA GLU A 56 -8.32 1.59 -2.12
C GLU A 56 -7.98 2.95 -2.76
N GLN A 57 -8.58 4.04 -2.28
CA GLN A 57 -8.40 5.39 -2.81
C GLN A 57 -7.17 6.12 -2.26
N LEU A 58 -6.53 5.63 -1.20
CA LEU A 58 -5.39 6.30 -0.56
C LEU A 58 -4.20 6.35 -1.51
N ARG A 59 -3.50 7.47 -1.63
CA ARG A 59 -2.32 7.63 -2.51
C ARG A 59 -1.03 7.88 -1.73
N THR A 60 -1.12 8.13 -0.43
CA THR A 60 0.03 8.50 0.40
C THR A 60 0.04 7.73 1.72
N ILE A 61 1.23 7.60 2.30
CA ILE A 61 1.46 7.00 3.62
C ILE A 61 0.68 7.76 4.71
N ASP A 62 0.65 9.10 4.64
CA ASP A 62 -0.09 9.93 5.61
C ASP A 62 -1.59 9.62 5.62
N GLN A 63 -2.19 9.43 4.44
CA GLN A 63 -3.59 9.03 4.30
C GLN A 63 -3.84 7.64 4.88
N LEU A 64 -2.88 6.72 4.70
CA LEU A 64 -2.94 5.38 5.26
C LEU A 64 -2.83 5.38 6.79
N GLN A 65 -1.94 6.19 7.36
CA GLN A 65 -1.82 6.41 8.80
C GLN A 65 -3.11 7.02 9.40
N GLN A 66 -3.70 8.03 8.76
CA GLN A 66 -4.98 8.61 9.21
C GLN A 66 -6.12 7.59 9.20
N THR A 67 -6.15 6.74 8.18
CA THR A 67 -7.16 5.68 8.04
C THR A 67 -6.97 4.58 9.09
N LEU A 68 -5.74 4.34 9.52
CA LEU A 68 -5.39 3.37 10.56
C LEU A 68 -6.06 3.68 11.91
N GLY A 69 -6.15 4.96 12.28
CA GLY A 69 -6.88 5.40 13.47
C GLY A 69 -8.37 5.04 13.41
N ARG A 70 -8.99 5.14 12.23
CA ARG A 70 -10.39 4.73 12.01
C ARG A 70 -10.54 3.22 11.99
N LEU A 71 -9.59 2.50 11.37
CA LEU A 71 -9.56 1.05 11.37
C LEU A 71 -9.51 0.51 12.79
N ARG A 72 -8.67 1.08 13.65
CA ARG A 72 -8.60 0.70 15.06
C ARG A 72 -9.92 0.91 15.80
N ALA A 73 -10.68 1.95 15.44
CA ALA A 73 -12.01 2.16 16.00
C ALA A 73 -13.03 1.12 15.51
N ALA A 74 -13.03 0.80 14.21
CA ALA A 74 -13.92 -0.20 13.63
C ALA A 74 -13.60 -1.62 14.14
N LEU A 75 -12.32 -1.95 14.20
CA LEU A 75 -11.83 -3.26 14.65
C LEU A 75 -12.06 -3.52 16.15
N ARG A 76 -12.29 -2.48 16.97
CA ARG A 76 -12.75 -2.68 18.36
C ARG A 76 -14.09 -3.40 18.44
N ALA A 77 -14.91 -3.32 17.40
CA ALA A 77 -16.18 -4.03 17.29
C ALA A 77 -16.03 -5.41 16.61
N ALA A 78 -14.84 -5.76 16.12
CA ALA A 78 -14.60 -7.04 15.47
C ALA A 78 -14.69 -8.21 16.48
N PRO A 79 -15.22 -9.37 16.06
CA PRO A 79 -15.33 -10.54 16.93
C PRO A 79 -13.95 -11.13 17.29
N ASP A 80 -12.95 -10.96 16.43
CA ASP A 80 -11.60 -11.51 16.59
C ASP A 80 -10.57 -10.41 16.89
N GLN A 81 -10.55 -9.96 18.16
CA GLN A 81 -9.69 -8.88 18.65
C GLN A 81 -8.19 -9.22 18.50
N THR A 82 -7.80 -10.48 18.68
CA THR A 82 -6.40 -10.92 18.53
C THR A 82 -5.93 -10.71 17.10
N ARG A 83 -6.73 -11.15 16.13
CA ARG A 83 -6.39 -11.06 14.72
C ARG A 83 -6.46 -9.61 14.22
N ALA A 84 -7.41 -8.82 14.73
CA ALA A 84 -7.48 -7.39 14.52
C ALA A 84 -6.23 -6.64 15.02
N GLN A 85 -5.73 -6.97 16.21
CA GLN A 85 -4.55 -6.34 16.78
C GLN A 85 -3.27 -6.71 16.01
N GLN A 86 -3.11 -7.98 15.62
CA GLN A 86 -2.00 -8.43 14.77
C GLN A 86 -1.99 -7.76 13.40
N PHE A 87 -3.17 -7.55 12.84
CA PHE A 87 -3.34 -6.84 11.59
C PHE A 87 -2.89 -5.38 11.69
N LEU A 88 -3.29 -4.66 12.75
CA LEU A 88 -2.87 -3.28 12.98
C LEU A 88 -1.35 -3.17 13.16
N ASP A 89 -0.75 -4.08 13.94
CA ASP A 89 0.69 -4.14 14.19
C ASP A 89 1.49 -4.33 12.88
N GLN A 90 1.02 -5.21 11.99
CA GLN A 90 1.65 -5.41 10.69
C GLN A 90 1.57 -4.18 9.78
N ILE A 91 0.46 -3.45 9.78
CA ILE A 91 0.39 -2.21 8.99
C ILE A 91 1.28 -1.13 9.61
N GLU A 92 1.27 -0.95 10.93
CA GLU A 92 2.17 0.01 11.59
C GLU A 92 3.65 -0.28 11.27
N MET A 93 4.06 -1.55 11.23
CA MET A 93 5.42 -1.96 10.86
C MET A 93 5.81 -1.63 9.41
N VAL A 94 4.84 -1.59 8.50
CA VAL A 94 5.07 -1.23 7.08
C VAL A 94 5.09 0.29 6.88
N LEU A 95 4.53 1.04 7.84
CA LEU A 95 4.42 2.50 7.78
C LEU A 95 5.52 3.25 8.57
N ASP A 96 6.29 2.54 9.39
CA ASP A 96 7.52 3.02 10.06
C ASP A 96 8.70 3.10 9.08
#